data_AF-A0A8J0V1I6-F1
#
_entry.id   AF-A0A8J0V1I6-F1
#
_cell.length_a   1.000
_cell.length_b   1.000
_cell.length_c   1.000
_cell.angle_alpha   90.00
_cell.angle_beta   90.00
_cell.angle_gamma   90.00
#
_symmetry.space_group_name_H-M   'P 1'
#
loop_
_entity.id
_entity.type
_entity.pdbx_description
1 polymer ?
#
loop_
_entity_poly.entity_id
_entity_poly.type
_entity_poly.pdbx_seq_one_letter_code
_entity_poly.pdbx_strand_id
1 'polypeptide(L)'
;MPTSKRQGAPKSVPRLVKVIQENSPYFQIIIPNDVCNKVAPGMPSLFRILFTPEKNKDYFHELVCVTEREKCVVPVQAIGARALLDFPDQLYFPLCAIKYNSQKKLFVWNIGNLEARFQFFTQWHSSGDNSE
;
A
#
# COMPACT_ATOMS: atom_id res chain seq x y z
N MET A 1 22.46 49.51 0.78
CA MET A 1 22.24 48.37 -0.14
C MET A 1 22.54 47.08 0.63
N PRO A 2 21.54 46.37 1.19
CA PRO A 2 21.79 45.09 1.83
C PRO A 2 21.83 44.00 0.74
N THR A 3 22.94 43.26 0.68
CA THR A 3 23.10 42.10 -0.18
C THR A 3 22.23 40.96 0.34
N SER A 4 21.20 40.61 -0.44
CA SER A 4 20.32 39.48 -0.16
C SER A 4 21.15 38.19 -0.17
N LYS A 5 21.42 37.64 1.02
CA LYS A 5 21.90 36.25 1.14
C LYS A 5 20.78 35.36 0.62
N ARG A 6 20.96 34.82 -0.59
CA ARG A 6 20.14 33.70 -1.08
C ARG A 6 20.17 32.62 -0.01
N GLN A 7 19.03 32.37 0.64
CA GLN A 7 18.84 31.20 1.48
C GLN A 7 19.18 29.99 0.61
N GLY A 8 20.26 29.31 0.95
CA GLY A 8 20.68 28.11 0.24
C GLY A 8 19.56 27.09 0.29
N ALA A 9 19.20 26.53 -0.86
CA ALA A 9 18.28 25.40 -0.94
C ALA A 9 18.70 24.32 0.08
N PRO A 10 17.74 23.63 0.73
CA PRO A 10 18.07 22.59 1.69
C PRO A 10 19.04 21.60 1.03
N LYS A 11 20.24 21.46 1.60
CA LYS A 11 21.29 20.61 1.05
C LYS A 11 20.79 19.16 1.05
N SER A 12 20.47 18.66 -0.13
CA SER A 12 20.08 17.29 -0.38
C SER A 12 21.33 16.41 -0.34
N VAL A 13 21.55 15.71 0.77
CA VAL A 13 22.75 14.90 1.00
C VAL A 13 22.47 13.45 0.61
N PRO A 14 23.29 12.82 -0.25
CA PRO A 14 23.22 11.38 -0.52
C PRO A 14 23.41 10.58 0.77
N ARG A 15 22.57 9.56 1.00
CA ARG A 15 22.59 8.77 2.24
C ARG A 15 22.84 7.31 1.95
N LEU A 16 23.55 6.66 2.88
CA LEU A 16 23.66 5.21 2.87
C LEU A 16 22.32 4.60 3.32
N VAL A 17 21.80 3.65 2.55
CA VAL A 17 20.64 2.82 2.91
C VAL A 17 21.12 1.39 3.06
N LYS A 18 20.91 0.80 4.23
CA LYS A 18 21.15 -0.61 4.50
C LYS A 18 19.81 -1.26 4.79
N VAL A 19 19.44 -2.25 3.98
CA VAL A 19 18.25 -3.07 4.26
C VAL A 19 18.69 -4.26 5.10
N ILE A 20 18.03 -4.47 6.22
CA ILE A 20 18.19 -5.66 7.07
C ILE A 20 16.87 -6.41 7.12
N GLN A 21 16.98 -7.72 7.34
CA GLN A 21 15.86 -8.64 7.37
C GLN A 21 16.16 -9.71 8.43
N GLU A 22 15.14 -10.19 9.14
CA GLU A 22 15.30 -11.40 9.95
C GLU A 22 15.41 -12.64 9.05
N ASN A 23 16.18 -13.64 9.50
CA ASN A 23 16.31 -14.88 8.74
C ASN A 23 14.94 -15.54 8.60
N SER A 24 14.49 -15.67 7.35
CA SER A 24 13.21 -16.28 7.01
C SER A 24 13.44 -17.40 6.00
N PRO A 25 12.83 -18.59 6.17
CA PRO A 25 12.89 -19.65 5.17
C PRO A 25 12.09 -19.28 3.90
N TYR A 26 11.17 -18.31 4.00
CA TYR A 26 10.21 -17.98 2.94
C TYR A 26 10.61 -16.73 2.14
N PHE A 27 11.29 -15.77 2.76
CA PHE A 27 11.67 -14.51 2.15
C PHE A 27 13.18 -14.33 2.20
N GLN A 28 13.78 -14.04 1.06
CA GLN A 28 15.22 -13.76 0.96
C GLN A 28 15.43 -12.50 0.13
N ILE A 29 16.18 -11.52 0.65
CA ILE A 29 16.61 -10.38 -0.17
C ILE A 29 17.71 -10.84 -1.13
N ILE A 30 17.46 -10.64 -2.43
CA ILE A 30 18.48 -10.73 -3.48
C ILE A 30 18.94 -9.30 -3.77
N ILE A 31 20.15 -8.96 -3.34
CA ILE A 31 20.80 -7.69 -3.66
C ILE A 31 21.48 -7.85 -5.01
N PRO A 32 21.16 -7.06 -6.05
CA PRO A 32 21.96 -7.02 -7.26
C PRO A 32 23.39 -6.59 -6.89
N ASN A 33 24.39 -7.27 -7.46
CA ASN A 33 25.82 -7.05 -7.13
C ASN A 33 26.31 -5.60 -7.31
N ASP A 34 25.55 -4.75 -8.01
CA ASP A 34 25.94 -3.38 -8.38
C ASP A 34 25.19 -2.26 -7.63
N VAL A 35 24.43 -2.57 -6.58
CA VAL A 35 23.74 -1.52 -5.82
C VAL A 35 24.72 -0.85 -4.85
N CYS A 36 25.26 0.29 -5.27
CA CYS A 36 25.89 1.23 -4.35
C CYS A 36 24.86 1.64 -3.30
N ASN A 37 25.10 1.27 -2.04
CA ASN A 37 24.22 1.60 -0.91
C ASN A 37 24.05 3.12 -0.68
N LYS A 38 24.78 3.99 -1.40
CA LYS A 38 24.61 5.45 -1.34
C LYS A 38 23.58 5.91 -2.36
N VAL A 39 22.48 6.45 -1.85
CA VAL A 39 21.32 6.90 -2.62
C VAL A 39 21.26 8.41 -2.58
N ALA A 40 21.27 9.06 -3.75
CA ALA A 40 21.02 10.50 -3.83
C ALA A 40 19.53 10.78 -3.54
N PRO A 41 19.17 11.91 -2.92
CA PRO A 41 17.77 12.19 -2.62
C PRO A 41 16.93 12.30 -3.90
N GLY A 42 15.76 11.68 -3.90
CA GLY A 42 14.89 11.58 -5.08
C GLY A 42 15.20 10.40 -6.00
N MET A 43 16.27 9.63 -5.75
CA MET A 43 16.56 8.40 -6.50
C MET A 43 15.93 7.18 -5.83
N PRO A 44 15.23 6.31 -6.57
CA PRO A 44 14.72 5.05 -6.02
C PRO A 44 15.86 4.04 -5.82
N SER A 45 15.76 3.24 -4.77
CA SER A 45 16.58 2.05 -4.57
C SER A 45 15.72 0.81 -4.76
N LEU A 46 16.15 -0.08 -5.64
CA LEU A 46 15.41 -1.29 -5.99
C LEU A 46 16.04 -2.49 -5.31
N PHE A 47 15.25 -3.17 -4.49
CA PHE A 47 15.61 -4.45 -3.87
C PHE A 47 14.73 -5.54 -4.44
N ARG A 48 15.30 -6.71 -4.70
CA ARG A 48 14.53 -7.88 -5.13
C ARG A 48 14.36 -8.81 -3.93
N ILE A 49 13.14 -9.31 -3.74
CA ILE A 49 12.82 -10.25 -2.69
C ILE A 49 12.41 -11.54 -3.37
N LEU A 50 13.12 -12.63 -3.07
CA LEU A 50 12.71 -13.97 -3.45
C LEU A 50 11.72 -14.49 -2.40
N PHE A 51 10.54 -14.86 -2.87
CA PHE A 51 9.53 -15.52 -2.05
C PHE A 51 9.42 -16.99 -2.45
N THR A 52 9.54 -17.90 -1.49
CA THR A 52 9.44 -19.34 -1.69
C THR A 52 8.40 -19.92 -0.71
N PRO A 53 7.12 -20.01 -1.11
CA PRO A 53 6.08 -20.55 -0.24
C PRO A 53 6.20 -22.08 -0.10
N GLU A 54 6.00 -22.60 1.11
CA GLU A 54 5.85 -24.05 1.34
C GLU A 54 4.39 -24.51 1.32
N LYS A 55 3.47 -23.61 1.70
CA LYS A 55 2.04 -23.87 1.86
C LYS A 55 1.21 -22.71 1.31
N ASN A 56 -0.02 -23.00 0.93
CA ASN A 56 -1.00 -22.00 0.52
C ASN A 56 -1.64 -21.34 1.75
N LYS A 57 -0.95 -20.35 2.32
CA LYS A 57 -1.36 -19.56 3.48
C LYS A 57 -0.81 -18.14 3.36
N ASP A 58 -1.25 -17.25 4.25
CA ASP A 58 -0.69 -15.91 4.35
C ASP A 58 0.69 -15.96 5.03
N TYR A 59 1.64 -15.19 4.50
CA TYR A 59 2.96 -14.99 5.07
C TYR A 59 3.18 -13.50 5.32
N PHE A 60 3.68 -13.18 6.50
CA PHE A 60 4.01 -11.83 6.92
C PHE A 60 5.49 -11.76 7.23
N HIS A 61 6.11 -10.67 6.80
CA HIS A 61 7.51 -10.41 7.05
C HIS A 61 7.79 -8.92 7.06
N GLU A 62 8.93 -8.52 7.60
CA GLU A 62 9.31 -7.12 7.70
C GLU A 62 10.73 -6.92 7.22
N LEU A 63 10.94 -5.90 6.39
CA LEU A 63 12.25 -5.40 6.06
C LEU A 63 12.49 -4.12 6.84
N VAL A 64 13.70 -3.95 7.37
CA VAL A 64 14.06 -2.71 8.04
C VAL A 64 15.09 -1.98 7.18
N CYS A 65 14.68 -0.85 6.63
CA CYS A 65 15.55 0.07 5.92
C CYS A 65 16.21 1.00 6.93
N VAL A 66 17.52 0.83 7.13
CA VAL A 66 18.33 1.64 8.04
C VAL A 66 19.10 2.67 7.24
N THR A 67 18.96 3.93 7.61
CA THR A 67 19.81 5.04 7.17
C THR A 67 20.59 5.58 8.35
N GLU A 68 21.47 6.55 8.11
CA GLU A 68 22.25 7.21 9.17
C GLU A 68 21.40 7.91 10.24
N ARG A 69 20.13 8.26 9.94
CA ARG A 69 19.26 9.04 10.84
C ARG A 69 17.99 8.33 11.25
N GLU A 70 17.53 7.41 10.40
CA GLU A 70 16.18 6.88 10.47
C GLU A 70 16.18 5.39 10.20
N LYS A 71 15.25 4.69 10.85
CA LYS A 71 14.88 3.32 10.51
C LYS A 71 13.43 3.33 10.04
N CYS A 72 13.18 2.70 8.91
CA CYS A 72 11.85 2.52 8.36
C CYS A 72 11.56 1.03 8.28
N VAL A 73 10.41 0.60 8.81
CA VAL A 73 9.92 -0.77 8.69
C VAL A 73 9.00 -0.84 7.48
N VAL A 74 9.32 -1.76 6.56
CA VAL A 74 8.55 -2.02 5.36
C VAL A 74 7.93 -3.41 5.50
N PRO A 75 6.61 -3.52 5.76
CA PRO A 75 5.96 -4.82 5.84
C PRO A 75 5.87 -5.44 4.44
N VAL A 76 6.18 -6.73 4.37
CA VAL A 76 6.05 -7.58 3.19
C VAL A 76 5.01 -8.65 3.49
N GLN A 77 4.00 -8.74 2.64
CA GLN A 77 2.91 -9.69 2.81
C GLN A 77 2.76 -10.49 1.53
N ALA A 78 2.80 -11.81 1.66
CA ALA A 78 2.42 -12.73 0.58
C ALA A 78 1.10 -13.38 0.99
N ILE A 79 0.02 -12.97 0.31
CA ILE A 79 -1.33 -13.42 0.62
C ILE A 79 -1.61 -14.72 -0.12
N GLY A 80 -2.08 -15.73 0.61
CA GLY A 80 -2.44 -17.03 0.04
C GLY A 80 -3.69 -16.94 -0.84
N ALA A 81 -4.03 -18.05 -1.47
CA ALA A 81 -5.28 -18.15 -2.22
C ALA A 81 -6.48 -17.89 -1.29
N ARG A 82 -7.35 -16.96 -1.70
CA ARG A 82 -8.63 -16.71 -1.06
C ARG A 82 -9.66 -16.26 -2.07
N ALA A 83 -10.92 -16.30 -1.66
CA ALA A 83 -12.00 -15.60 -2.33
C ALA A 83 -11.72 -14.09 -2.25
N LEU A 84 -11.84 -13.40 -3.38
CA LEU A 84 -11.66 -11.95 -3.47
C LEU A 84 -12.70 -11.41 -4.43
N LEU A 85 -13.59 -10.57 -3.92
CA LEU A 85 -14.67 -9.99 -4.71
C LEU A 85 -14.25 -8.61 -5.20
N ASP A 86 -14.29 -8.44 -6.51
CA ASP A 86 -14.11 -7.16 -7.17
C ASP A 86 -15.48 -6.49 -7.34
N PHE A 87 -15.67 -5.38 -6.63
CA PHE A 87 -16.82 -4.48 -6.71
C PHE A 87 -16.41 -3.10 -6.16
N PRO A 88 -17.06 -1.99 -6.57
CA PRO A 88 -16.62 -0.64 -6.19
C PRO A 88 -16.94 -0.31 -4.72
N ASP A 89 -16.00 0.37 -4.06
CA ASP A 89 -16.15 0.83 -2.66
C ASP A 89 -17.22 1.91 -2.48
N GLN A 90 -17.48 2.69 -3.54
CA GLN A 90 -18.40 3.82 -3.50
C GLN A 90 -19.38 3.78 -4.67
N LEU A 91 -20.65 4.07 -4.36
CA LEU A 91 -21.74 4.07 -5.33
C LEU A 91 -22.37 5.45 -5.42
N TYR A 92 -22.09 6.14 -6.52
CA TYR A 92 -22.78 7.37 -6.86
C TYR A 92 -24.13 7.09 -7.54
N PHE A 93 -25.20 7.65 -6.96
CA PHE A 93 -26.53 7.75 -7.56
C PHE A 93 -26.79 9.22 -7.93
N PRO A 94 -27.09 9.53 -9.20
CA PRO A 94 -27.37 10.90 -9.61
C PRO A 94 -28.72 11.38 -9.05
N LEU A 95 -28.94 12.70 -9.11
CA LEU A 95 -30.22 13.31 -8.77
C LEU A 95 -31.36 12.62 -9.53
N CYS A 96 -32.41 12.27 -8.79
CA CYS A 96 -33.61 11.62 -9.31
C CYS A 96 -34.83 12.38 -8.79
N ALA A 97 -35.91 12.40 -9.57
CA ALA A 97 -37.14 13.06 -9.15
C ALA A 97 -37.70 12.44 -7.86
N ILE A 98 -38.32 13.27 -7.02
CA ILE A 98 -38.93 12.83 -5.76
C ILE A 98 -40.03 11.80 -6.09
N LYS A 99 -40.03 10.66 -5.38
CA LYS A 99 -40.89 9.47 -5.59
C LYS A 99 -40.53 8.59 -6.80
N TYR A 100 -39.41 8.83 -7.48
CA TYR A 100 -38.90 7.92 -8.49
C TYR A 100 -37.77 7.07 -7.94
N ASN A 101 -37.72 5.80 -8.37
CA ASN A 101 -36.65 4.89 -7.97
C ASN A 101 -35.44 5.07 -8.89
N SER A 102 -34.26 5.21 -8.29
CA SER A 102 -32.99 5.09 -9.00
C SER A 102 -32.43 3.68 -8.83
N GLN A 103 -31.94 3.08 -9.91
CA GLN A 103 -31.37 1.74 -9.89
C GLN A 103 -30.00 1.75 -10.59
N LYS A 104 -29.04 1.05 -10.00
CA LYS A 104 -27.71 0.85 -10.56
C LYS A 104 -27.35 -0.62 -10.48
N LYS A 105 -27.00 -1.21 -11.64
CA LYS A 105 -26.52 -2.60 -11.71
C LYS A 105 -25.01 -2.60 -11.54
N LEU A 106 -24.51 -3.54 -10.75
CA LEU A 106 -23.08 -3.71 -10.48
C LEU A 106 -22.69 -5.14 -10.78
N PHE A 107 -21.50 -5.30 -11.31
CA PHE A 107 -20.89 -6.61 -11.42
C PHE A 107 -20.17 -6.93 -10.10
N VAL A 108 -20.29 -8.18 -9.68
CA VAL A 108 -19.57 -8.74 -8.55
C VAL A 108 -18.82 -9.93 -9.09
N TRP A 109 -17.51 -9.83 -9.12
CA TRP A 109 -16.66 -10.86 -9.71
C TRP A 109 -15.74 -11.46 -8.65
N ASN A 110 -15.73 -12.79 -8.56
CA ASN A 110 -14.70 -13.46 -7.80
C ASN A 110 -13.42 -13.50 -8.64
N ILE A 111 -12.48 -12.62 -8.32
CA ILE A 111 -11.14 -12.58 -8.89
C ILE A 111 -10.14 -13.42 -8.08
N GLY A 112 -10.61 -14.03 -6.99
CA GLY A 112 -9.83 -14.92 -6.14
C GLY A 112 -9.79 -16.36 -6.64
N ASN A 113 -8.92 -17.16 -6.01
CA ASN A 113 -8.66 -18.54 -6.40
C ASN A 113 -9.46 -19.57 -5.58
N LEU A 114 -10.33 -19.13 -4.68
CA LEU A 114 -11.23 -19.99 -3.90
C LEU A 114 -12.69 -19.57 -4.11
N GLU A 115 -13.63 -20.47 -3.81
CA GLU A 115 -15.08 -20.20 -3.85
C GLU A 115 -15.44 -19.01 -2.95
N ALA A 116 -16.13 -18.02 -3.51
CA ALA A 116 -16.62 -16.85 -2.78
C ALA A 116 -18.11 -17.00 -2.44
N ARG A 117 -18.45 -16.89 -1.16
CA ARG A 117 -19.83 -16.78 -0.66
C ARG A 117 -20.00 -15.40 -0.05
N PHE A 118 -21.02 -14.65 -0.49
CA PHE A 118 -21.21 -13.26 -0.07
C PHE A 118 -22.67 -12.91 0.17
N GLN A 119 -22.87 -11.88 0.98
CA GLN A 119 -24.15 -11.26 1.27
C GLN A 119 -23.94 -9.75 1.35
N PHE A 120 -24.88 -8.97 0.84
CA PHE A 120 -24.86 -7.51 0.94
C PHE A 120 -25.85 -7.06 2.02
N PHE A 121 -25.42 -6.07 2.81
CA PHE A 121 -26.24 -5.41 3.81
C PHE A 121 -26.15 -3.90 3.59
N THR A 122 -27.27 -3.22 3.79
CA THR A 122 -27.34 -1.76 3.73
C THR A 122 -27.63 -1.21 5.11
N GLN A 123 -26.93 -0.16 5.50
CA GLN A 123 -27.20 0.60 6.71
C GLN A 123 -27.54 2.04 6.33
N TRP A 124 -28.54 2.61 7.01
CA TRP A 124 -28.88 4.02 6.85
C TRP A 124 -28.10 4.83 7.88
N HIS A 125 -27.29 5.79 7.41
CA HIS A 125 -26.72 6.82 8.27
C HIS A 125 -27.43 8.14 7.98
N SER A 126 -28.27 8.60 8.90
CA SER A 126 -28.70 10.00 8.94
C SER A 126 -27.67 10.78 9.75
N SER A 127 -26.90 11.64 9.08
CA SER A 127 -26.17 12.71 9.77
C SER A 127 -27.21 13.67 10.32
N GLY A 128 -27.54 13.54 11.60
CA GLY A 128 -28.41 14.47 12.30
C GLY A 128 -27.68 15.78 12.47
N ASP A 129 -28.03 16.77 11.65
CA ASP A 129 -27.57 18.14 11.83
C ASP A 129 -28.44 18.76 12.94
N ASN A 130 -28.04 18.54 14.20
CA ASN A 130 -28.57 19.28 15.34
C ASN A 130 -27.88 20.65 15.39
N SER A 131 -28.43 21.60 14.63
CA SER A 131 -28.23 23.03 14.89
C SER A 131 -29.58 23.60 15.30
N GLU A 132 -29.78 23.69 16.62
CA GLU A 132 -30.77 24.54 17.25
C GLU A 132 -30.11 25.86 17.66
#